data_AF-A0A844IJ94-F1
#
_entry.id   AF-A0A844IJ94-F1
#
_cell.length_a   1.000
_cell.length_b   1.000
_cell.length_c   1.000
_cell.angle_alpha   90.00
_cell.angle_beta   90.00
_cell.angle_gamma   90.00
#
_symmetry.space_group_name_H-M   'P 1'
#
loop_
_entity.id
_entity.type
_entity.pdbx_description
1 polymer ?
#
loop_
_entity_poly.entity_id
_entity_poly.type
_entity_poly.pdbx_seq_one_letter_code
_entity_poly.pdbx_strand_id
1 'polypeptide(L)'
;MQEKLTDYQQELTERISHVVDKLFRGSSFYMVKLDQHEMTEMLIELFSRFSPEEMRAIKEHDLTRRIDKILVLEAVAGTLNDLTPEEIAIFDAAVAGK
;
A
#
# COMPACT_ATOMS: atom_id res chain seq x y z
N MET A 1 -27.60 -3.02 14.57
CA MET A 1 -27.01 -2.64 13.27
C MET A 1 -25.65 -1.94 13.42
N GLN A 2 -25.41 -1.17 14.51
CA GLN A 2 -24.11 -0.53 14.79
C GLN A 2 -22.98 -1.53 15.13
N GLU A 3 -23.24 -2.62 15.86
CA GLU A 3 -22.21 -3.63 16.20
C GLU A 3 -21.54 -4.29 14.98
N LYS A 4 -22.28 -4.58 13.91
CA LYS A 4 -21.71 -5.22 12.71
C LYS A 4 -20.75 -4.30 11.94
N LEU A 5 -20.94 -2.98 12.04
CA LEU A 5 -20.10 -2.02 11.34
C LEU A 5 -18.74 -1.89 12.04
N THR A 6 -18.72 -1.95 13.37
CA THR A 6 -17.49 -1.91 14.16
C THR A 6 -16.68 -3.19 14.02
N ASP A 7 -17.34 -4.35 13.98
CA ASP A 7 -16.67 -5.65 13.83
C ASP A 7 -15.93 -5.77 12.49
N TYR A 8 -16.55 -5.29 11.40
CA TYR A 8 -15.90 -5.32 10.09
C TYR A 8 -14.70 -4.37 10.01
N GLN A 9 -14.83 -3.15 10.54
CA GLN A 9 -13.73 -2.19 10.54
C GLN A 9 -12.53 -2.72 11.33
N GLN A 10 -12.78 -3.40 12.44
CA GLN A 10 -11.72 -4.05 13.22
C GLN A 10 -11.09 -5.21 12.44
N GLU A 11 -11.88 -6.11 11.85
CA GLU A 11 -11.37 -7.22 11.02
C GLU A 11 -10.51 -6.71 9.86
N LEU A 12 -10.98 -5.67 9.16
CA LEU A 12 -10.23 -5.03 8.08
C LEU A 12 -8.91 -4.45 8.59
N THR A 13 -8.96 -3.68 9.67
CA THR A 13 -7.79 -3.04 10.27
C THR A 13 -6.73 -4.07 10.65
N GLU A 14 -7.12 -5.12 11.38
CA GLU A 14 -6.22 -6.20 11.79
C GLU A 14 -5.59 -6.89 10.59
N ARG A 15 -6.41 -7.19 9.57
CA ARG A 15 -5.96 -7.90 8.38
C ARG A 15 -4.99 -7.09 7.53
N ILE A 16 -5.26 -5.81 7.30
CA ILE A 16 -4.36 -4.92 6.56
C ILE A 16 -3.07 -4.70 7.35
N SER A 17 -3.17 -4.41 8.64
CA SER A 17 -2.01 -4.18 9.51
C SER A 17 -1.07 -5.39 9.51
N HIS A 18 -1.62 -6.60 9.58
CA HIS A 18 -0.83 -7.84 9.53
C HIS A 18 -0.04 -7.99 8.22
N VAL A 19 -0.68 -7.72 7.08
CA VAL A 19 -0.02 -7.81 5.78
C VAL A 19 1.07 -6.75 5.62
N VAL A 20 0.79 -5.51 6.05
CA VAL A 20 1.76 -4.41 6.01
C VAL A 20 2.97 -4.72 6.90
N ASP A 21 2.76 -5.15 8.14
CA ASP A 21 3.85 -5.54 9.05
C ASP A 21 4.73 -6.65 8.46
N LYS A 22 4.12 -7.67 7.84
CA LYS A 22 4.85 -8.74 7.17
C LYS A 22 5.71 -8.23 6.01
N LEU A 23 5.19 -7.30 5.21
CA LEU A 23 5.92 -6.73 4.07
C LEU A 23 7.06 -5.81 4.53
N PHE A 24 6.83 -4.96 5.53
CA PHE A 24 7.85 -4.06 6.08
C PHE A 24 9.00 -4.82 6.76
N ARG A 25 8.69 -5.86 7.55
CA ARG A 25 9.74 -6.72 8.14
C ARG A 25 10.54 -7.49 7.09
N GLY A 26 9.93 -7.80 5.95
CA GLY A 26 10.56 -8.56 4.87
C GLY A 26 11.42 -7.71 3.93
N SER A 27 11.37 -6.38 4.00
CA SER A 27 11.99 -5.49 3.02
C SER A 27 12.50 -4.21 3.66
N SER A 28 13.83 -4.07 3.75
CA SER A 28 14.48 -2.83 4.19
C SER A 28 14.18 -1.64 3.27
N PHE A 29 13.83 -1.91 2.01
CA PHE A 29 13.43 -0.87 1.05
C PHE A 29 12.20 -0.09 1.53
N TYR A 30 11.17 -0.79 2.02
CA TYR A 30 9.96 -0.13 2.54
C TYR A 30 10.26 0.67 3.81
N MET A 31 11.05 0.13 4.73
CA MET A 31 11.42 0.83 5.97
C MET A 31 12.18 2.14 5.72
N VAL A 32 12.94 2.23 4.62
CA VAL A 32 13.71 3.43 4.27
C VAL A 32 12.85 4.45 3.53
N LYS A 33 11.90 3.99 2.71
CA LYS A 33 11.17 4.86 1.77
C LYS A 33 9.76 5.24 2.19
N LEU A 34 9.16 4.52 3.12
CA LEU A 34 7.76 4.69 3.50
C LEU A 34 7.62 4.76 5.01
N ASP A 35 6.65 5.53 5.48
CA ASP A 35 6.16 5.43 6.86
C ASP A 35 5.13 4.29 6.95
N GLN A 36 5.39 3.32 7.84
CA GLN A 36 4.54 2.14 7.97
C GLN A 36 3.12 2.48 8.46
N HIS A 37 3.00 3.46 9.35
CA HIS A 37 1.73 3.85 9.93
C HIS A 37 0.87 4.57 8.88
N GLU A 38 1.43 5.55 8.17
CA GLU A 38 0.75 6.26 7.09
C GLU A 38 0.29 5.31 5.98
N MET A 39 1.14 4.36 5.58
CA MET A 39 0.76 3.35 4.58
C MET A 39 -0.35 2.44 5.08
N THR A 40 -0.34 2.06 6.36
CA THR A 40 -1.39 1.23 6.94
C THR A 40 -2.73 1.96 6.93
N GLU A 41 -2.76 3.23 7.34
CA GLU A 41 -3.98 4.05 7.35
C GLU A 41 -4.54 4.25 5.94
N MET A 42 -3.68 4.61 4.98
CA MET A 42 -4.07 4.80 3.58
C MET A 42 -4.64 3.51 2.96
N LEU A 43 -4.04 2.36 3.27
CA LEU A 43 -4.56 1.08 2.79
C LEU A 43 -5.89 0.69 3.46
N ILE A 44 -6.05 0.95 4.77
CA ILE A 44 -7.34 0.73 5.44
C ILE A 44 -8.42 1.58 4.79
N GLU A 45 -8.16 2.86 4.53
CA GLU A 45 -9.10 3.74 3.84
C GLU A 45 -9.43 3.21 2.43
N LEU A 46 -8.41 2.83 1.65
CA LEU A 46 -8.58 2.31 0.30
C LEU A 46 -9.44 1.03 0.29
N PHE A 47 -9.17 0.09 1.18
CA PHE A 47 -9.88 -1.18 1.25
C PHE A 47 -11.23 -1.10 1.99
N SER A 48 -11.49 -0.04 2.77
CA SER A 48 -12.79 0.20 3.42
C SER A 48 -13.95 0.38 2.43
N ARG A 49 -13.62 0.68 1.16
CA ARG A 49 -14.57 0.82 0.05
C ARG A 49 -15.18 -0.50 -0.40
N PHE A 50 -14.56 -1.63 -0.08
CA PHE A 50 -15.11 -2.96 -0.34
C PHE A 50 -16.11 -3.35 0.74
N SER A 51 -17.15 -4.06 0.34
CA SER A 51 -18.04 -4.72 1.29
C SER A 51 -17.30 -5.83 2.06
N PRO A 52 -17.79 -6.24 3.25
CA PRO A 52 -17.19 -7.33 4.01
C PRO A 52 -17.07 -8.64 3.20
N GLU A 53 -18.05 -8.95 2.37
CA GLU A 53 -18.04 -10.16 1.54
C GLU A 53 -16.96 -10.10 0.45
N GLU A 54 -16.84 -8.97 -0.24
CA GLU A 54 -15.79 -8.75 -1.24
C GLU A 54 -14.41 -8.83 -0.61
N MET A 55 -14.22 -8.17 0.54
CA MET A 55 -12.93 -8.18 1.23
C MET A 55 -12.55 -9.59 1.67
N ARG A 56 -13.48 -10.36 2.24
CA ARG A 56 -13.27 -11.76 2.66
C ARG A 56 -13.04 -12.72 1.49
N ALA A 57 -13.60 -12.43 0.31
CA ALA A 57 -13.38 -13.24 -0.89
C ALA A 57 -11.95 -13.13 -1.44
N ILE A 58 -11.24 -12.02 -1.16
CA ILE A 58 -9.84 -11.86 -1.54
C ILE A 58 -9.00 -12.84 -0.70
N LYS A 59 -8.19 -13.69 -1.32
CA LYS A 59 -7.29 -14.59 -0.61
C LYS A 59 -6.09 -13.83 -0.04
N GLU A 60 -5.49 -14.32 1.04
CA GLU A 60 -4.36 -13.65 1.70
C GLU A 60 -3.19 -13.38 0.73
N HIS A 61 -2.77 -14.35 -0.08
CA HIS A 61 -1.68 -14.14 -1.04
C HIS A 61 -1.99 -13.08 -2.10
N ASP A 62 -3.26 -13.00 -2.55
CA ASP A 62 -3.70 -11.99 -3.50
C ASP A 62 -3.74 -10.60 -2.87
N LEU A 63 -4.19 -10.52 -1.61
CA LEU A 63 -4.19 -9.28 -0.84
C LEU A 63 -2.75 -8.79 -0.63
N THR A 64 -1.86 -9.66 -0.18
CA THR A 64 -0.43 -9.34 -0.01
C THR A 64 0.18 -8.83 -1.31
N ARG A 65 -0.08 -9.50 -2.43
CA ARG A 65 0.42 -9.07 -3.73
C ARG A 65 -0.13 -7.70 -4.17
N ARG A 66 -1.39 -7.40 -3.86
CA ARG A 66 -2.00 -6.10 -4.17
C ARG A 66 -1.39 -4.99 -3.32
N ILE A 67 -1.27 -5.21 -2.01
CA ILE A 67 -0.66 -4.26 -1.07
C ILE A 67 0.80 -4.01 -1.46
N ASP A 68 1.58 -5.06 -1.73
CA ASP A 68 2.97 -4.96 -2.17
C ASP A 68 3.12 -4.05 -3.40
N LYS A 69 2.28 -4.22 -4.42
CA LYS A 69 2.30 -3.35 -5.61
C LYS A 69 2.00 -1.89 -5.30
N ILE A 70 1.09 -1.62 -4.37
CA ILE A 70 0.75 -0.25 -3.95
C ILE A 70 1.95 0.36 -3.22
N LEU A 71 2.54 -0.37 -2.27
CA LEU A 71 3.72 0.10 -1.54
C LEU A 71 4.92 0.35 -2.48
N VAL A 72 5.16 -0.51 -3.47
CA VAL A 72 6.20 -0.28 -4.49
C VAL A 72 5.93 1.01 -5.26
N LEU A 73 4.68 1.24 -5.67
CA LEU A 73 4.32 2.45 -6.41
C LEU A 73 4.55 3.71 -5.58
N GLU A 74 4.08 3.72 -4.33
CA GLU A 74 4.28 4.84 -3.41
C GLU A 74 5.77 5.10 -3.14
N ALA A 75 6.55 4.04 -2.92
CA ALA A 75 7.98 4.17 -2.66
C ALA A 75 8.72 4.73 -3.88
N VAL A 76 8.37 4.28 -5.09
CA VAL A 76 8.97 4.78 -6.33
C VAL A 76 8.51 6.21 -6.64
N ALA A 77 7.24 6.54 -6.44
CA ALA A 77 6.75 7.91 -6.60
C ALA A 77 7.43 8.86 -5.62
N GLY A 78 7.62 8.44 -4.37
CA GLY A 78 8.43 9.15 -3.38
C GLY A 78 9.86 9.38 -3.86
N THR A 79 10.51 8.39 -4.48
CA THR A 79 11.84 8.59 -5.06
C THR A 79 11.87 9.58 -6.21
N LEU A 80 10.80 9.69 -7.01
CA LEU A 80 10.72 10.70 -8.06
C LEU A 80 10.65 12.12 -7.47
N ASN A 81 10.02 12.29 -6.31
CA ASN A 81 10.01 13.57 -5.59
C ASN A 81 11.38 13.93 -4.99
N ASP A 82 12.26 12.94 -4.79
CA ASP A 82 13.62 13.14 -4.28
C ASP A 82 14.60 13.63 -5.39
N LEU A 83 14.20 13.57 -6.67
CA LEU A 83 15.06 13.88 -7.81
C LEU A 83 15.20 15.40 -8.06
N THR A 84 16.36 15.81 -8.56
CA THR A 84 16.52 17.18 -9.06
C THR A 84 15.79 17.36 -10.40
N PRO A 85 15.49 18.61 -10.82
CA PRO A 85 14.86 18.87 -12.11
C PRO A 85 15.62 18.26 -13.30
N GLU A 86 16.96 18.23 -13.24
CA GLU A 86 17.80 17.60 -14.26
C GLU A 86 17.62 16.08 -14.31
N GLU A 87 17.50 15.43 -13.16
CA GLU A 87 17.29 13.98 -13.05
C GLU A 87 15.89 13.57 -13.52
N ILE A 88 14.87 14.37 -13.21
CA ILE A 88 13.50 14.17 -13.73
C ILE A 88 13.49 14.26 -15.26
N ALA A 89 14.17 15.24 -15.85
CA ALA A 89 14.24 15.38 -17.30
C ALA A 89 14.91 14.17 -17.99
N ILE A 90 15.93 13.57 -17.35
CA ILE A 90 16.57 12.33 -17.84
C ILE A 90 15.61 11.14 -17.74
N PHE A 91 14.91 11.01 -16.61
CA PHE A 91 13.90 9.97 -16.43
C PHE A 91 12.80 10.09 -17.51
N ASP A 92 12.19 11.26 -17.65
CA ASP A 92 11.12 11.54 -18.60
C ASP A 92 11.54 11.23 -20.04
N ALA A 93 12.75 11.62 -20.44
CA ALA A 93 13.30 11.30 -21.76
C ALA A 93 13.46 9.78 -21.98
N ALA A 94 13.83 9.03 -20.93
CA ALA A 94 14.02 7.58 -21.00
C ALA A 94 12.69 6.80 -21.08
N VAL A 95 11.62 7.27 -20.40
CA VAL A 95 10.28 6.66 -20.49
C VAL A 95 9.51 7.09 -21.72
N ALA A 96 9.68 8.32 -22.22
CA ALA A 96 9.01 8.80 -23.43
C ALA A 96 9.54 8.13 -24.72
N GLY A 97 10.71 7.50 -24.67
CA GLY A 97 11.32 6.76 -25.78
C GLY A 97 10.82 5.32 -25.98
N LYS A 98 9.76 4.90 -25.29
CA LYS A 98 9.13 3.56 -25.40
C LYS A 98 7.74 3.61 -26.00
#